data_AF-A0A3A9BNZ7-F1
#
_entry.id   AF-A0A3A9BNZ7-F1
#
_cell.length_a   1.000
_cell.length_b   1.000
_cell.length_c   1.000
_cell.angle_alpha   90.00
_cell.angle_beta   90.00
_cell.angle_gamma   90.00
#
_symmetry.space_group_name_H-M   'P 1'
#
loop_
_entity.id
_entity.type
_entity.pdbx_description
1 polymer ?
#
loop_
_entity_poly.entity_id
_entity_poly.type
_entity_poly.pdbx_seq_one_letter_code
_entity_poly.pdbx_strand_id
1 'polypeptide(L)'
;MKRIVVVDDRPWKVMQSIQELQKEGVIFYKTLYYPNNTLDKNNKQELMNEYKMHTHIDVVQVETQKEFLDQMNELYCIPDIIFLMDYDLKGDMSIENFFTRVNVKYALMRDSEKKIWFYTSGPSDIKGLLMETFPDHIISTPNFYEGQLYWNKNQVKRAAEMNENHEKGILA
;
A
#
# COMPACT_ATOMS: atom_id res chain seq x y z
N MET A 1 17.41 -3.58 4.53
CA MET A 1 16.01 -3.97 4.27
C MET A 1 15.14 -2.86 4.80
N LYS A 2 14.29 -2.29 3.93
CA LYS A 2 13.33 -1.24 4.25
C LYS A 2 12.13 -1.84 4.99
N ARG A 3 11.46 -1.04 5.82
CA ARG A 3 10.23 -1.41 6.52
C ARG A 3 9.03 -0.91 5.74
N ILE A 4 7.94 -1.67 5.76
CA ILE A 4 6.77 -1.43 4.95
C ILE A 4 5.68 -0.72 5.75
N VAL A 5 5.16 0.38 5.22
CA VAL A 5 3.89 0.96 5.62
C VAL A 5 2.81 0.51 4.65
N VAL A 6 1.72 -0.08 5.17
CA VAL A 6 0.55 -0.45 4.36
C VAL A 6 -0.46 0.69 4.42
N VAL A 7 -1.00 1.07 3.26
CA VAL A 7 -2.04 2.11 3.14
C VAL A 7 -3.23 1.50 2.43
N ASP A 8 -4.34 1.30 3.15
CA ASP A 8 -5.45 0.45 2.69
C ASP A 8 -6.79 0.93 3.29
N ASP A 9 -7.89 0.72 2.57
CA ASP A 9 -9.25 1.00 3.02
C ASP A 9 -9.96 -0.20 3.67
N ARG A 10 -9.35 -1.39 3.59
CA ARG A 10 -9.78 -2.69 4.13
C ARG A 10 -8.55 -3.57 4.44
N PRO A 11 -7.65 -3.14 5.34
CA PRO A 11 -6.35 -3.80 5.59
C PRO A 11 -6.48 -5.27 6.03
N TRP A 12 -7.60 -5.67 6.64
CA TRP A 12 -7.87 -7.07 6.98
C TRP A 12 -7.89 -8.00 5.76
N LYS A 13 -8.10 -7.48 4.53
CA LYS A 13 -8.04 -8.28 3.31
C LYS A 13 -6.62 -8.73 2.94
N VAL A 14 -5.59 -8.01 3.37
CA VAL A 14 -4.18 -8.37 3.08
C VAL A 14 -3.49 -9.03 4.27
N MET A 15 -4.23 -9.29 5.35
CA MET A 15 -3.71 -9.81 6.62
C MET A 15 -2.89 -11.09 6.43
N GLN A 16 -3.43 -12.09 5.72
CA GLN A 16 -2.71 -13.35 5.54
C GLN A 16 -1.43 -13.17 4.71
N SER A 17 -1.49 -12.33 3.67
CA SER A 17 -0.31 -12.00 2.86
C SER A 17 0.79 -11.35 3.70
N ILE A 18 0.43 -10.46 4.63
CA ILE A 18 1.36 -9.84 5.58
C ILE A 18 1.99 -10.89 6.49
N GLN A 19 1.19 -11.77 7.09
CA GLN A 19 1.70 -12.81 8.00
C GLN A 19 2.69 -13.75 7.32
N GLU A 20 2.40 -14.14 6.07
CA GLU A 20 3.32 -14.97 5.29
C GLU A 20 4.64 -14.25 5.01
N LEU A 21 4.58 -12.97 4.62
CA LEU A 21 5.78 -12.18 4.36
C LEU A 21 6.59 -11.91 5.63
N GLN A 22 5.94 -11.71 6.78
CA GLN A 22 6.61 -11.59 8.08
C GLN A 22 7.38 -12.86 8.45
N LYS A 23 6.81 -14.05 8.21
CA LYS A 23 7.51 -15.35 8.40
C LYS A 23 8.74 -15.47 7.51
N GLU A 24 8.74 -14.78 6.38
CA GLU A 24 9.84 -14.74 5.41
C GLU A 24 10.81 -13.55 5.65
N GLY A 25 10.69 -12.86 6.79
CA GLY A 25 11.62 -11.83 7.25
C GLY A 25 11.29 -10.40 6.80
N VAL A 26 10.18 -10.18 6.09
CA VAL A 26 9.75 -8.83 5.69
C VAL A 26 9.23 -8.05 6.91
N ILE A 27 9.72 -6.83 7.07
CA ILE A 27 9.38 -5.99 8.22
C ILE A 27 8.25 -5.04 7.84
N PHE A 28 7.11 -5.17 8.51
CA PHE A 28 6.01 -4.21 8.44
C PHE A 28 6.04 -3.28 9.65
N TYR A 29 5.99 -1.98 9.40
CA TYR A 29 6.14 -0.95 10.43
C TYR A 29 4.80 -0.43 10.96
N LYS A 30 3.88 -0.07 10.07
CA LYS A 30 2.61 0.57 10.42
C LYS A 30 1.58 0.35 9.31
N THR A 31 0.31 0.40 9.68
CA THR A 31 -0.80 0.47 8.72
C THR A 31 -1.51 1.82 8.85
N LEU A 32 -1.66 2.54 7.74
CA LEU A 32 -2.59 3.65 7.62
C LEU A 32 -3.91 3.12 7.07
N TYR A 33 -4.91 3.05 7.93
CA TYR A 33 -6.25 2.62 7.57
C TYR A 33 -7.06 3.84 7.15
N TYR A 34 -7.41 3.92 5.87
CA TYR A 34 -8.26 4.99 5.33
C TYR A 34 -9.66 4.47 5.00
N PRO A 35 -10.57 4.34 6.00
CA PRO A 35 -11.86 3.68 5.83
C PRO A 35 -12.68 4.23 4.68
N ASN A 36 -13.28 3.29 3.93
CA ASN A 36 -14.45 3.57 3.14
C ASN A 36 -15.69 3.67 4.04
N ASN A 37 -16.57 4.64 3.81
CA ASN A 37 -17.76 4.90 4.63
C ASN A 37 -18.89 3.87 4.39
N THR A 38 -18.72 2.93 3.47
CA THR A 38 -19.78 1.99 3.02
C THR A 38 -19.97 0.75 3.89
N LEU A 39 -19.01 0.41 4.75
CA LEU A 39 -19.09 -0.76 5.64
C LEU A 39 -19.66 -0.42 7.02
N ASP A 40 -20.42 -1.35 7.61
CA ASP A 40 -20.98 -1.24 8.97
C ASP A 40 -19.89 -1.07 10.05
N LYS A 41 -20.18 -0.26 11.07
CA LYS A 41 -19.20 0.14 12.10
C LYS A 41 -18.79 -1.01 13.02
N ASN A 42 -19.71 -1.91 13.37
CA ASN A 42 -19.40 -2.99 14.31
C ASN A 42 -18.48 -4.02 13.65
N ASN A 43 -18.80 -4.44 12.42
CA ASN A 43 -17.96 -5.35 11.66
C ASN A 43 -16.55 -4.78 11.41
N LYS A 44 -16.42 -3.46 11.20
CA LYS A 44 -15.10 -2.81 11.03
C LYS A 44 -14.21 -2.99 12.25
N GLN A 45 -14.75 -2.80 13.46
CA GLN A 45 -13.93 -2.86 14.67
C GLN A 45 -13.42 -4.28 14.93
N GLU A 46 -14.26 -5.29 14.72
CA GLU A 46 -13.88 -6.70 14.86
C GLU A 46 -12.78 -7.09 13.88
N LEU A 47 -12.96 -6.78 12.59
CA LEU A 47 -11.95 -7.05 11.55
C LEU A 47 -10.61 -6.34 11.83
N MET A 48 -10.66 -5.11 12.36
CA MET A 48 -9.45 -4.38 12.74
C MET A 48 -8.76 -4.96 13.97
N ASN A 49 -9.52 -5.47 14.94
CA ASN A 49 -8.96 -6.16 16.11
C ASN A 49 -8.27 -7.46 15.71
N GLU A 50 -8.92 -8.25 14.84
CA GLU A 50 -8.32 -9.46 14.26
C GLU A 50 -7.03 -9.12 13.51
N TYR A 51 -7.06 -8.10 12.65
CA TYR A 51 -5.88 -7.64 11.92
C TYR A 51 -4.70 -7.31 12.86
N LYS A 52 -4.93 -6.51 13.90
CA LYS A 52 -3.90 -6.15 14.88
C LYS A 52 -3.37 -7.36 15.63
N MET A 53 -4.26 -8.25 16.07
CA MET A 53 -3.90 -9.48 16.78
C MET A 53 -3.04 -10.42 15.93
N HIS A 54 -3.37 -10.56 14.65
CA HIS A 54 -2.70 -11.51 13.76
C HIS A 54 -1.40 -10.98 13.15
N THR A 55 -1.33 -9.68 12.85
CA THR A 55 -0.15 -9.06 12.22
C THR A 55 0.81 -8.43 13.22
N HIS A 56 0.34 -8.09 14.42
CA HIS A 56 1.09 -7.31 15.42
C HIS A 56 1.57 -5.96 14.89
N ILE A 57 0.84 -5.37 13.93
CA ILE A 57 1.15 -4.06 13.34
C ILE A 57 0.28 -2.97 13.96
N ASP A 58 0.89 -1.85 14.33
CA ASP A 58 0.17 -0.66 14.75
C ASP A 58 -0.66 -0.09 13.60
N VAL A 59 -1.92 0.25 13.90
CA VAL A 59 -2.84 0.85 12.92
C VAL A 59 -3.22 2.25 13.35
N VAL A 60 -3.03 3.19 12.43
CA VAL A 60 -3.54 4.56 12.53
C VAL A 60 -4.70 4.71 11.57
N GLN A 61 -5.89 5.00 12.09
CA GLN A 61 -7.05 5.34 11.29
C GLN A 61 -6.98 6.81 10.89
N VAL A 62 -7.20 7.11 9.62
CA VAL A 62 -7.29 8.47 9.08
C VAL A 62 -8.65 8.66 8.40
N GLU A 63 -9.39 9.70 8.76
CA GLU A 63 -10.77 9.90 8.27
C GLU A 63 -10.85 11.02 7.22
N THR A 64 -9.95 12.00 7.33
CA THR A 64 -9.92 13.16 6.43
C THR A 64 -8.73 13.12 5.47
N GLN A 65 -8.85 13.81 4.34
CA GLN A 65 -7.73 13.97 3.41
C GLN A 65 -6.54 14.68 4.07
N LYS A 66 -6.81 15.63 4.98
CA LYS A 66 -5.77 16.32 5.73
C LYS A 66 -5.00 15.34 6.63
N GLU A 67 -5.69 14.54 7.42
CA GLU A 67 -5.06 13.50 8.27
C GLU A 67 -4.24 12.50 7.46
N PHE A 68 -4.78 12.06 6.31
CA PHE A 68 -4.04 11.20 5.38
C PHE A 68 -2.72 11.85 4.95
N LEU A 69 -2.76 13.11 4.50
CA LEU A 69 -1.56 13.82 4.03
C LEU A 69 -0.56 14.07 5.17
N ASP A 70 -1.04 14.44 6.35
CA ASP A 70 -0.20 14.67 7.53
C ASP A 70 0.55 13.37 7.92
N GLN A 71 -0.17 12.25 8.03
CA GLN A 71 0.42 10.94 8.35
C GLN A 71 1.36 10.43 7.26
N MET A 72 0.98 10.59 5.98
CA MET A 72 1.86 10.23 4.88
C MET A 72 3.15 11.04 4.92
N ASN A 73 3.09 12.37 5.09
CA ASN A 73 4.28 13.23 5.16
C ASN A 73 5.18 12.90 6.35
N GLU A 74 4.61 12.61 7.51
CA GLU A 74 5.38 12.18 8.70
C GLU A 74 6.17 10.90 8.41
N LEU A 75 5.49 9.87 7.88
CA LEU A 75 6.11 8.58 7.59
C LEU A 75 7.09 8.65 6.42
N TYR A 76 6.85 9.52 5.43
CA TYR A 76 7.67 9.63 4.23
C TYR A 76 9.09 10.14 4.50
N CYS A 77 9.22 10.96 5.55
CA CYS A 77 10.51 11.49 6.03
C CYS A 77 11.40 10.43 6.67
N ILE A 78 10.88 9.22 6.95
CA ILE A 78 11.65 8.13 7.55
C ILE A 78 12.46 7.44 6.43
N PRO A 79 13.82 7.43 6.47
CA PRO A 79 14.64 7.02 5.32
C PRO A 79 14.45 5.58 4.84
N ASP A 80 14.13 4.66 5.74
CA ASP A 80 14.04 3.22 5.46
C ASP A 80 12.60 2.74 5.32
N ILE A 81 11.64 3.63 5.00
CA ILE A 81 10.25 3.27 4.74
C ILE A 81 9.97 3.17 3.23
N ILE A 82 9.21 2.15 2.86
CA ILE A 82 8.43 2.13 1.62
C ILE A 82 6.95 2.00 1.94
N PHE A 83 6.11 2.37 0.99
CA PHE A 83 4.66 2.29 1.09
C PHE A 83 4.14 1.24 0.13
N LEU A 84 3.33 0.30 0.63
CA LEU A 84 2.43 -0.50 -0.20
C LEU A 84 1.03 0.10 -0.09
N MET A 85 0.55 0.65 -1.20
CA MET A 85 -0.66 1.46 -1.24
C MET A 85 -1.71 0.79 -2.12
N ASP A 86 -2.87 0.51 -1.56
CA ASP A 86 -4.01 0.11 -2.39
C ASP A 86 -4.38 1.29 -3.29
N TYR A 87 -4.64 1.01 -4.56
CA TYR A 87 -5.22 1.98 -5.47
C TYR A 87 -6.68 2.30 -5.10
N ASP A 88 -7.44 1.26 -4.72
CA ASP A 88 -8.89 1.31 -4.50
C ASP A 88 -9.25 1.92 -3.13
N LEU A 89 -8.53 2.98 -2.73
CA LEU A 89 -8.89 3.72 -1.53
C LEU A 89 -10.29 4.31 -1.71
N LYS A 90 -11.19 3.95 -0.77
CA LYS A 90 -12.58 4.39 -0.74
C LYS A 90 -13.47 3.83 -1.85
N GLY A 91 -13.08 2.75 -2.53
CA GLY A 91 -13.99 1.92 -3.33
C GLY A 91 -14.55 2.55 -4.61
N ASP A 92 -14.00 3.67 -5.08
CA ASP A 92 -14.21 4.14 -6.44
C ASP A 92 -13.15 3.44 -7.30
N MET A 93 -13.49 2.83 -8.44
CA MET A 93 -12.51 2.27 -9.39
C MET A 93 -12.64 2.88 -10.80
N SER A 94 -13.21 4.09 -10.90
CA SER A 94 -13.35 4.79 -12.17
C SER A 94 -12.00 5.26 -12.70
N ILE A 95 -11.78 5.03 -14.01
CA ILE A 95 -10.64 5.54 -14.77
C ILE A 95 -10.64 7.07 -14.78
N GLU A 96 -11.83 7.68 -14.93
CA GLU A 96 -12.00 9.14 -15.00
C GLU A 96 -11.42 9.84 -13.76
N ASN A 97 -11.46 9.18 -12.60
CA ASN A 97 -10.94 9.73 -11.35
C ASN A 97 -9.49 9.32 -11.05
N PHE A 98 -8.80 8.61 -11.94
CA PHE A 98 -7.45 8.09 -11.67
C PHE A 98 -6.49 9.18 -11.16
N PHE A 99 -6.35 10.28 -11.91
CA PHE A 99 -5.44 11.39 -11.56
C PHE A 99 -6.00 12.32 -10.46
N THR A 100 -7.28 12.19 -10.10
CA THR A 100 -7.89 13.04 -9.07
C THR A 100 -7.78 12.45 -7.67
N ARG A 101 -7.47 11.15 -7.57
CA ARG A 101 -7.30 10.41 -6.32
C ARG A 101 -6.15 10.92 -5.46
N VAL A 102 -6.38 10.91 -4.15
CA VAL A 102 -5.43 11.43 -3.16
C VAL A 102 -4.11 10.64 -3.11
N ASN A 103 -4.16 9.31 -3.16
CA ASN A 103 -2.99 8.44 -3.20
C ASN A 103 -2.18 8.63 -4.49
N VAL A 104 -2.85 8.67 -5.64
CA VAL A 104 -2.18 8.89 -6.94
C VAL A 104 -1.53 10.28 -6.99
N LYS A 105 -2.26 11.34 -6.61
CA LYS A 105 -1.72 12.71 -6.52
C LYS A 105 -0.50 12.77 -5.60
N TYR A 106 -0.59 12.14 -4.43
CA TYR A 106 0.51 12.12 -3.47
C TYR A 106 1.75 11.43 -4.05
N ALA A 107 1.57 10.28 -4.71
CA ALA A 107 2.66 9.55 -5.34
C ALA A 107 3.33 10.35 -6.46
N LEU A 108 2.53 10.98 -7.35
CA LEU A 108 3.07 11.84 -8.41
C LEU A 108 3.89 13.02 -7.87
N MET A 109 3.49 13.62 -6.75
CA MET A 109 4.25 14.70 -6.09
C MET A 109 5.58 14.23 -5.48
N ARG A 110 5.75 12.93 -5.27
CA ARG A 110 6.88 12.32 -4.54
C ARG A 110 7.68 11.33 -5.39
N ASP A 111 7.41 11.27 -6.69
CA ASP A 111 7.89 10.22 -7.59
C ASP A 111 9.42 10.13 -7.70
N SER A 112 10.15 11.22 -7.42
CA SER A 112 11.61 11.26 -7.46
C SER A 112 12.31 10.30 -6.49
N GLU A 113 11.67 9.92 -5.38
CA GLU A 113 12.26 9.07 -4.35
C GLU A 113 11.83 7.59 -4.45
N LYS A 114 10.86 7.26 -5.32
CA LYS A 114 10.49 5.88 -5.64
C LYS A 114 10.14 5.00 -4.43
N LYS A 115 9.56 5.59 -3.38
CA LYS A 115 9.17 4.89 -2.14
C LYS A 115 7.76 4.28 -2.16
N ILE A 116 6.91 4.67 -3.10
CA ILE A 116 5.50 4.28 -3.13
C ILE A 116 5.29 3.21 -4.18
N TRP A 117 4.72 2.09 -3.75
CA TRP A 117 4.36 0.96 -4.58
C TRP A 117 2.85 0.76 -4.51
N PHE A 118 2.21 0.60 -5.66
CA PHE A 118 0.78 0.35 -5.72
C PHE A 118 0.47 -1.13 -5.85
N TYR A 119 -0.68 -1.54 -5.33
CA TYR A 119 -1.34 -2.78 -5.71
C TYR A 119 -2.82 -2.50 -5.90
N THR A 120 -3.52 -3.42 -6.58
CA THR A 120 -4.97 -3.29 -6.74
C THR A 120 -5.60 -4.65 -7.01
N SER A 121 -6.81 -4.85 -6.52
CA SER A 121 -7.69 -5.95 -6.95
C SER A 121 -8.60 -5.56 -8.13
N GLY A 122 -8.48 -4.31 -8.60
CA GLY A 122 -9.32 -3.73 -9.63
C GLY A 122 -9.16 -4.31 -11.04
N PRO A 123 -9.98 -3.83 -11.99
CA PRO A 123 -10.01 -4.32 -13.37
C PRO A 123 -8.72 -4.04 -14.14
N SER A 124 -8.54 -4.73 -15.28
CA SER A 124 -7.30 -4.74 -16.05
C SER A 124 -6.92 -3.39 -16.66
N ASP A 125 -7.91 -2.57 -16.98
CA ASP A 125 -7.77 -1.20 -17.46
C ASP A 125 -7.13 -0.28 -16.41
N ILE A 126 -7.58 -0.34 -15.15
CA ILE A 126 -6.97 0.35 -14.02
C ILE A 126 -5.54 -0.14 -13.78
N LYS A 127 -5.31 -1.45 -13.87
CA LYS A 127 -3.96 -2.03 -13.78
C LYS A 127 -3.05 -1.50 -14.89
N GLY A 128 -3.56 -1.42 -16.13
CA GLY A 128 -2.84 -0.82 -17.25
C GLY A 128 -2.44 0.62 -16.97
N LEU A 129 -3.38 1.45 -16.51
CA LEU A 129 -3.14 2.86 -16.22
C LEU A 129 -2.14 3.07 -15.05
N LEU A 130 -2.21 2.22 -14.02
CA LEU A 130 -1.21 2.18 -12.94
C LEU A 130 0.18 1.84 -13.48
N MET A 131 0.30 0.83 -14.34
CA MET A 131 1.58 0.41 -14.92
C MET A 131 2.17 1.47 -15.86
N GLU A 132 1.33 2.17 -16.63
CA GLU A 132 1.75 3.29 -17.47
C GLU A 132 2.23 4.49 -16.63
N THR A 133 1.57 4.76 -15.50
CA THR A 133 1.86 5.92 -14.66
C THR A 133 3.05 5.69 -13.72
N PHE A 134 3.14 4.50 -13.13
CA PHE A 134 4.15 4.13 -12.13
C PHE A 134 4.88 2.86 -12.57
N PRO A 135 5.71 2.93 -13.63
CA PRO A 135 6.43 1.78 -14.12
C PRO A 135 7.32 1.20 -13.02
N ASP A 136 7.38 -0.13 -12.97
CA ASP A 136 8.15 -0.92 -12.00
C ASP A 136 7.75 -0.75 -10.52
N HIS A 137 6.71 0.02 -10.19
CA HIS A 137 6.26 0.28 -8.81
C HIS A 137 4.90 -0.35 -8.52
N ILE A 138 4.60 -1.48 -9.18
CA ILE A 138 3.33 -2.19 -9.05
C ILE A 138 3.56 -3.60 -8.50
N ILE A 139 2.87 -3.94 -7.42
CA ILE A 139 2.80 -5.28 -6.85
C ILE A 139 1.56 -5.98 -7.40
N SER A 140 1.78 -7.12 -8.05
CA SER A 140 0.71 -7.95 -8.59
C SER A 140 -0.04 -8.68 -7.48
N THR A 141 -1.33 -8.87 -7.67
CA THR A 141 -2.26 -9.53 -6.75
C THR A 141 -2.86 -10.77 -7.43
N PRO A 142 -2.09 -11.87 -7.58
CA PRO A 142 -2.50 -13.00 -8.44
C PRO A 142 -3.74 -13.74 -7.93
N ASN A 143 -3.98 -13.73 -6.60
CA ASN A 143 -5.01 -14.54 -5.98
C ASN A 143 -5.89 -13.69 -5.05
N PHE A 144 -7.20 -13.94 -5.13
CA PHE A 144 -8.19 -13.53 -4.14
C PHE A 144 -9.01 -14.76 -3.75
N TYR A 145 -8.84 -15.23 -2.52
CA TYR A 145 -9.48 -16.46 -2.03
C TYR A 145 -9.89 -16.27 -0.56
N GLU A 146 -11.07 -16.79 -0.18
CA GLU A 146 -11.61 -16.66 1.18
C GLU A 146 -11.63 -15.22 1.72
N GLY A 147 -11.85 -14.24 0.84
CA GLY A 147 -11.87 -12.82 1.22
C GLY A 147 -10.49 -12.19 1.45
N GLN A 148 -9.41 -12.93 1.21
CA GLN A 148 -8.03 -12.47 1.34
C GLN A 148 -7.39 -12.22 -0.02
N LEU A 149 -6.60 -11.15 -0.09
CA LEU A 149 -5.83 -10.70 -1.23
C LEU A 149 -4.35 -11.01 -0.99
N TYR A 150 -3.74 -11.74 -1.91
CA TYR A 150 -2.33 -12.13 -1.80
C TYR A 150 -1.47 -11.31 -2.74
N TRP A 151 -0.42 -10.70 -2.22
CA TRP A 151 0.59 -10.02 -3.01
C TRP A 151 1.58 -11.01 -3.61
N ASN A 152 2.15 -10.66 -4.77
CA ASN A 152 3.34 -11.33 -5.28
C ASN A 152 4.50 -11.08 -4.32
N LYS A 153 4.86 -12.12 -3.56
CA LYS A 153 5.85 -12.05 -2.49
C LYS A 153 7.23 -11.58 -2.98
N ASN A 154 7.64 -12.05 -4.16
CA ASN A 154 8.95 -11.71 -4.72
C ASN A 154 9.03 -10.22 -5.06
N GLN A 155 7.95 -9.63 -5.56
CA GLN A 155 7.89 -8.19 -5.83
C GLN A 155 7.93 -7.38 -4.53
N VAL A 156 7.21 -7.81 -3.49
CA VAL A 156 7.23 -7.12 -2.19
C VAL A 156 8.62 -7.17 -1.55
N LYS A 157 9.29 -8.34 -1.56
CA LYS A 157 10.66 -8.48 -1.07
C LYS A 157 11.63 -7.59 -1.85
N ARG A 158 11.57 -7.62 -3.19
CA ARG A 158 12.39 -6.76 -4.04
C ARG A 158 12.19 -5.28 -3.69
N ALA A 159 10.94 -4.84 -3.53
CA ALA A 159 10.65 -3.47 -3.12
C ALA A 159 11.29 -3.11 -1.77
N ALA A 160 11.23 -4.02 -0.78
CA ALA A 160 11.85 -3.84 0.52
C ALA A 160 13.39 -3.90 0.50
N GLU A 161 13.99 -4.48 -0.54
CA GLU A 161 15.45 -4.63 -0.70
C GLU A 161 16.08 -3.55 -1.57
N MET A 162 15.28 -2.79 -2.34
CA MET A 162 15.80 -1.75 -3.24
C MET A 162 16.52 -0.64 -2.46
N ASN A 163 17.84 -0.58 -2.65
CA ASN A 163 18.69 0.51 -2.19
C ASN A 163 18.68 1.64 -3.22
N GLU A 164 18.51 2.88 -2.76
CA GLU A 164 18.44 4.10 -3.60
C GLU A 164 19.76 4.42 -4.36
N ASN A 165 20.79 3.60 -4.22
CA ASN A 165 22.14 3.84 -4.74
C ASN A 165 22.48 3.17 -6.09
N HIS A 166 21.52 2.58 -6.81
CA HIS A 166 21.82 1.90 -8.09
C HIS A 166 21.64 2.77 -9.35
N GLU A 167 21.27 4.05 -9.25
CA GLU A 167 21.12 4.93 -10.43
C GLU A 167 22.25 5.96 -10.62
N LYS A 168 23.24 6.05 -9.71
CA LYS A 168 24.41 6.95 -9.89
C LYS A 168 25.63 6.27 -10.52
N GLY A 169 25.44 5.10 -11.13
CA GLY A 169 26.53 4.21 -11.53
C GLY A 169 26.69 3.95 -13.02
N ILE A 170 26.16 4.79 -13.93
CA ILE A 170 26.50 4.71 -15.35
C ILE A 170 26.47 6.14 -15.91
N LEU A 171 27.60 6.83 -15.82
CA LEU A 171 28.08 7.89 -16.72
C LEU A 171 29.45 8.31 -16.16
N ALA A 172 30.45 7.49 -16.47
CA ALA A 172 31.87 7.85 -16.44
C ALA A 172 32.40 7.77 -17.87
#